data_AF-A0A0F5FD66-F1
#
_entry.id   AF-A0A0F5FD66-F1
#
_cell.length_a   1.000
_cell.length_b   1.000
_cell.length_c   1.000
_cell.angle_alpha   90.00
_cell.angle_beta   90.00
_cell.angle_gamma   90.00
#
_symmetry.space_group_name_H-M   'P 1'
#
loop_
_entity.id
_entity.type
_entity.pdbx_description
1 polymer ?
#
loop_
_entity_poly.entity_id
_entity_poly.type
_entity_poly.pdbx_seq_one_letter_code
_entity_poly.pdbx_strand_id
1 'polypeptide(L)'
;MFVTARRIALLGTLTSALFGWLGQPMWLIVPPACYLAYVVWRDQAIRARIGSAAWASDGFARFLVVADVALMLRNAAGNVIVFLLAGFTRQSLGLA
;
A
#
# COMPACT_ATOMS: atom_id res chain seq x y z
N MET A 1 -12.23 -8.99 3.58
CA MET A 1 -11.52 -8.11 2.61
C MET A 1 -10.63 -7.07 3.29
N PHE A 2 -11.13 -6.29 4.27
CA PHE A 2 -10.30 -5.35 5.05
C PHE A 2 -9.08 -5.98 5.74
N VAL A 3 -9.17 -7.27 6.09
CA VAL A 3 -8.07 -8.01 6.74
C VAL A 3 -6.84 -8.12 5.84
N THR A 4 -7.00 -8.36 4.54
CA THR A 4 -5.86 -8.54 3.61
C THR A 4 -5.16 -7.21 3.38
N ALA A 5 -5.92 -6.14 3.11
CA ALA A 5 -5.37 -4.78 2.97
C ALA A 5 -4.67 -4.31 4.26
N ARG A 6 -5.25 -4.61 5.42
CA ARG A 6 -4.64 -4.31 6.74
C ARG A 6 -3.35 -5.09 6.96
N ARG A 7 -3.29 -6.36 6.56
CA ARG A 7 -2.06 -7.16 6.63
C ARG A 7 -0.97 -6.60 5.71
N ILE A 8 -1.31 -6.23 4.48
CA ILE A 8 -0.36 -5.60 3.54
C ILE A 8 0.15 -4.27 4.09
N ALA A 9 -0.72 -3.45 4.70
CA ALA A 9 -0.32 -2.19 5.33
C ALA A 9 0.64 -2.40 6.52
N LEU A 10 0.30 -3.31 7.43
CA LEU A 10 1.15 -3.64 8.60
C LEU A 10 2.51 -4.19 8.18
N LEU A 11 2.52 -5.13 7.23
CA LEU A 11 3.76 -5.67 6.68
C LEU A 11 4.57 -4.59 5.96
N GLY A 12 3.89 -3.68 5.24
CA GLY A 12 4.51 -2.51 4.63
C GLY A 12 5.22 -1.64 5.67
N THR A 13 4.56 -1.31 6.79
CA THR A 13 5.16 -0.48 7.84
C THR A 13 6.34 -1.16 8.54
N LEU A 14 6.20 -2.44 8.90
CA LEU A 14 7.29 -3.19 9.55
C LEU A 14 8.51 -3.32 8.64
N THR A 15 8.28 -3.64 7.36
CA THR A 15 9.37 -3.78 6.40
C THR A 15 9.98 -2.40 6.07
N SER A 16 9.20 -1.33 5.95
CA SER A 16 9.75 0.03 5.80
C SER A 16 10.65 0.46 6.96
N ALA A 17 10.34 0.08 8.20
CA ALA A 17 11.22 0.32 9.34
C ALA A 17 12.53 -0.47 9.22
N LEU A 18 12.46 -1.78 8.89
CA LEU A 18 13.64 -2.63 8.73
C LEU A 18 14.54 -2.16 7.58
N PHE A 19 13.97 -1.88 6.41
CA PHE A 19 14.73 -1.47 5.24
C PHE A 19 15.20 -0.01 5.31
N GLY A 20 14.50 0.85 6.06
CA GLY A 20 14.99 2.19 6.43
C GLY A 20 16.23 2.09 7.31
N TRP A 21 16.21 1.18 8.29
CA TRP A 21 17.38 0.88 9.10
C TRP A 21 18.51 0.21 8.29
N LEU A 22 18.21 -0.58 7.25
CA LEU A 22 19.25 -1.16 6.36
C LEU A 22 19.73 -0.20 5.26
N GLY A 23 19.15 1.00 5.13
CA GLY A 23 19.56 1.98 4.13
C GLY A 23 19.22 1.58 2.68
N GLN A 24 18.19 0.75 2.45
CA GLN A 24 17.82 0.29 1.11
C GLN A 24 16.60 1.04 0.55
N PRO A 25 16.79 2.11 -0.25
CA PRO A 25 15.68 2.97 -0.71
C PRO A 25 14.76 2.29 -1.71
N MET A 26 15.24 1.26 -2.43
CA MET A 26 14.42 0.47 -3.37
C MET A 26 13.19 -0.14 -2.70
N TRP A 27 13.22 -0.35 -1.39
CA TRP A 27 12.09 -0.91 -0.65
C TRP A 27 10.89 0.03 -0.54
N LEU A 28 11.05 1.34 -0.76
CA LEU A 28 9.93 2.28 -0.76
C LEU A 28 8.93 2.03 -1.90
N ILE A 29 9.36 1.35 -2.97
CA ILE A 29 8.54 1.08 -4.16
C ILE A 29 7.76 -0.23 -4.02
N VAL A 30 8.30 -1.22 -3.27
CA VAL A 30 7.75 -2.58 -3.22
C VAL A 30 6.36 -2.66 -2.58
N PRO A 31 6.11 -2.11 -1.37
CA PRO A 31 4.77 -2.16 -0.77
C PRO A 31 3.70 -1.42 -1.59
N PRO A 32 3.96 -0.20 -2.13
CA PRO A 32 3.02 0.47 -3.04
C PRO A 32 2.74 -0.35 -4.30
N ALA A 33 3.76 -0.95 -4.91
CA ALA A 33 3.59 -1.78 -6.09
C ALA A 33 2.72 -3.02 -5.82
N CYS A 34 2.95 -3.72 -4.70
CA CYS A 34 2.13 -4.86 -4.27
C CYS A 34 0.68 -4.45 -4.01
N TYR A 35 0.45 -3.28 -3.39
CA TYR A 35 -0.90 -2.80 -3.13
C TYR A 35 -1.62 -2.40 -4.43
N LEU A 36 -0.92 -1.74 -5.35
CA LEU A 36 -1.46 -1.37 -6.66
C LEU A 36 -1.82 -2.62 -7.48
N ALA A 37 -0.96 -3.63 -7.50
CA ALA A 37 -1.23 -4.92 -8.13
C ALA A 37 -2.48 -5.59 -7.52
N TYR A 38 -2.64 -5.54 -6.20
CA TYR A 38 -3.83 -6.05 -5.52
C TYR A 38 -5.10 -5.28 -5.91
N VAL A 39 -5.04 -3.94 -6.00
CA VAL A 39 -6.18 -3.10 -6.41
C VAL A 39 -6.57 -3.39 -7.86
N VAL A 40 -5.60 -3.51 -8.78
CA VAL A 40 -5.86 -3.85 -10.19
C VAL A 40 -6.48 -5.25 -10.31
N TRP A 41 -5.90 -6.24 -9.63
CA TRP A 41 -6.45 -7.59 -9.61
C TRP A 41 -7.88 -7.62 -9.06
N ARG A 42 -8.14 -6.85 -7.99
CA ARG A 42 -9.47 -6.72 -7.40
C ARG A 42 -10.46 -6.06 -8.35
N ASP A 43 -10.08 -4.96 -9.01
CA ASP A 43 -10.94 -4.28 -9.99
C ASP A 43 -11.33 -5.24 -11.13
N GLN A 44 -10.36 -5.99 -11.67
CA GLN A 44 -10.63 -7.00 -12.69
C GLN A 44 -11.53 -8.13 -12.17
N ALA A 45 -11.29 -8.64 -10.96
CA ALA A 45 -12.12 -9.68 -10.37
C ALA A 45 -13.56 -9.21 -10.08
N ILE A 46 -13.74 -7.95 -9.69
CA ILE A 46 -15.06 -7.34 -9.48
C ILE A 46 -15.77 -7.16 -10.82
N ARG A 47 -15.12 -6.57 -11.83
CA ARG A 47 -15.69 -6.39 -13.18
C ARG A 47 -16.06 -7.73 -13.83
N ALA A 48 -15.22 -8.75 -13.68
CA ALA A 48 -15.50 -10.10 -14.17
C ALA A 48 -16.75 -10.73 -13.52
N ARG A 49 -17.07 -10.36 -12.27
CA ARG A 49 -18.27 -10.84 -11.56
C ARG A 49 -19.52 -9.99 -11.82
N ILE A 50 -19.36 -8.70 -12.11
CA ILE A 50 -20.47 -7.78 -12.36
C ILE A 50 -21.07 -7.99 -13.77
N GLY A 51 -20.28 -8.40 -14.76
CA GLY A 51 -20.79 -8.66 -16.12
C GLY A 51 -21.50 -7.43 -16.71
N SER A 52 -22.70 -7.60 -17.27
CA SER A 52 -23.54 -6.51 -17.83
C SER A 52 -24.53 -5.89 -16.82
N ALA A 53 -24.27 -6.00 -15.50
CA ALA A 53 -25.21 -5.56 -14.49
C ALA A 53 -25.36 -4.02 -14.40
N ALA A 54 -26.48 -3.58 -13.82
CA ALA A 54 -26.98 -2.21 -13.85
C ALA A 54 -26.02 -1.13 -13.28
N TRP A 55 -26.09 0.08 -13.85
CA TRP A 55 -25.28 1.28 -13.59
C TRP A 55 -25.02 1.63 -12.11
N ALA A 56 -25.95 1.33 -11.19
CA ALA A 56 -25.78 1.60 -9.77
C ALA A 56 -24.60 0.83 -9.14
N SER A 57 -24.27 -0.36 -9.69
CA SER A 57 -23.11 -1.14 -9.26
C SER A 57 -21.77 -0.58 -9.75
N ASP A 58 -21.78 0.15 -10.88
CA ASP A 58 -20.57 0.70 -11.52
C ASP A 58 -20.07 1.95 -10.76
N GLY A 59 -21.00 2.80 -10.29
CA GLY A 59 -20.66 3.94 -9.43
C GLY A 59 -20.04 3.51 -8.09
N PHE A 60 -20.58 2.45 -7.48
CA PHE A 60 -20.02 1.88 -6.25
C PHE A 60 -18.63 1.27 -6.48
N ALA A 61 -18.43 0.54 -7.58
CA ALA A 61 -17.12 -0.03 -7.93
C ALA A 61 -16.05 1.06 -8.10
N ARG A 62 -16.36 2.16 -8.80
CA ARG A 62 -15.44 3.31 -8.96
C ARG A 62 -15.12 3.97 -7.63
N PHE A 63 -16.12 4.20 -6.77
CA PHE A 63 -15.88 4.76 -5.44
C PHE A 63 -14.96 3.86 -4.61
N LEU A 64 -15.16 2.54 -4.68
CA LEU A 64 -14.35 1.56 -3.98
C LEU A 64 -12.87 1.60 -4.42
N VAL A 65 -12.63 1.69 -5.74
CA VAL A 65 -11.28 1.82 -6.31
C VAL A 65 -10.62 3.12 -5.85
N VAL A 66 -11.33 4.25 -5.91
CA VAL A 66 -10.80 5.55 -5.46
C VAL A 66 -10.47 5.53 -3.97
N ALA A 67 -11.35 4.94 -3.15
CA ALA A 67 -11.12 4.81 -1.71
C ALA A 67 -9.91 3.91 -1.41
N ASP A 68 -9.75 2.80 -2.13
CA ASP A 68 -8.59 1.91 -1.99
C ASP A 68 -7.28 2.62 -2.39
N VAL A 69 -7.28 3.41 -3.47
CA VAL A 69 -6.12 4.21 -3.91
C VAL A 69 -5.79 5.32 -2.91
N ALA A 70 -6.78 6.01 -2.37
CA ALA A 70 -6.55 7.02 -1.33
C ALA A 70 -5.92 6.40 -0.08
N LEU A 71 -6.38 5.21 0.31
CA LEU A 71 -5.85 4.46 1.44
C LEU A 71 -4.42 3.95 1.15
N MET A 72 -4.15 3.54 -0.10
CA MET A 72 -2.80 3.21 -0.58
C MET A 72 -1.84 4.39 -0.43
N LEU A 73 -2.23 5.57 -0.93
CA LEU A 73 -1.40 6.78 -0.88
C LEU A 73 -1.11 7.19 0.56
N ARG A 74 -2.12 7.14 1.45
CA ARG A 74 -1.95 7.41 2.87
C ARG A 74 -0.93 6.45 3.52
N ASN A 75 -1.04 5.16 3.24
CA ASN A 75 -0.13 4.16 3.78
C ASN A 75 1.29 4.29 3.21
N ALA A 76 1.41 4.60 1.91
CA ALA A 76 2.70 4.85 1.28
C ALA A 76 3.41 6.05 1.91
N ALA A 77 2.69 7.16 2.13
CA ALA A 77 3.22 8.33 2.82
C ALA A 77 3.68 8.00 4.25
N GLY A 78 2.87 7.24 5.00
CA GLY A 78 3.25 6.77 6.34
C GLY A 78 4.50 5.89 6.35
N ASN A 79 4.61 4.98 5.38
CA ASN A 79 5.77 4.10 5.23
C ASN A 79 7.05 4.86 4.88
N VAL A 80 6.97 5.92 4.06
CA VAL A 80 8.11 6.82 3.79
C VAL A 80 8.58 7.50 5.07
N ILE A 81 7.66 8.03 5.88
CA ILE A 81 8.00 8.67 7.16
C ILE A 81 8.70 7.66 8.07
N VAL A 82 8.17 6.45 8.21
CA VAL A 82 8.76 5.39 9.05
C VAL A 82 10.15 4.98 8.55
N PHE A 83 10.33 4.86 7.23
CA PHE A 83 11.63 4.57 6.62
C PHE A 83 12.66 5.66 6.94
N LEU A 84 12.29 6.93 6.78
CA LEU A 84 13.17 8.07 7.08
C LEU A 84 13.54 8.13 8.57
N LEU A 85 12.58 7.91 9.45
CA LEU A 85 12.82 7.86 10.90
C LEU A 85 13.78 6.71 11.26
N ALA A 86 13.60 5.53 10.66
CA ALA A 86 14.48 4.38 10.91
C ALA A 86 15.91 4.59 10.37
N GLY A 87 16.06 5.25 9.21
CA GLY A 87 17.36 5.66 8.69
C GLY A 87 18.03 6.71 9.59
N PHE A 88 17.26 7.71 10.04
CA PHE A 88 17.74 8.75 10.94
C PHE A 88 18.19 8.18 12.29
N THR A 89 17.44 7.25 12.88
CA THR A 89 17.85 6.62 14.15
C THR A 89 19.15 5.84 13.99
N ARG A 90 19.32 5.10 12.89
CA ARG A 90 20.60 4.44 12.58
C ARG A 90 21.76 5.43 12.50
N GLN A 91 21.55 6.53 11.79
CA GLN A 91 22.57 7.57 11.62
C GLN A 91 22.92 8.23 12.96
N SER A 92 21.92 8.52 13.81
CA SER A 92 22.14 9.08 15.16
C SER A 92 22.89 8.14 16.11
N LEU A 93 22.82 6.83 15.87
CA LEU A 93 23.55 5.81 16.63
C LEU A 93 24.99 5.61 16.11
N GLY A 94 25.41 6.33 15.06
CA GLY A 94 26.75 6.21 14.48
C GLY A 94 26.98 4.88 13.74
N LEU A 95 25.91 4.20 13.33
CA LEU A 95 25.95 2.90 12.64
C LEU A 95 25.86 3.04 11.10
N ALA A 96 26.06 4.25 10.58
CA ALA A 96 25.97 4.59 9.17
C ALA A 96 27.33 4.49 8.46
#